data_AF-A0A7K2N0B2-F1
#
_entry.id   AF-A0A7K2N0B2-F1
#
_cell.length_a   1.000
_cell.length_b   1.000
_cell.length_c   1.000
_cell.angle_alpha   90.00
_cell.angle_beta   90.00
_cell.angle_gamma   90.00
#
_symmetry.space_group_name_H-M   'P 1'
#
loop_
_entity.id
_entity.type
_entity.pdbx_description
1 polymer ?
#
loop_
_entity_poly.entity_id
_entity_poly.type
_entity_poly.pdbx_seq_one_letter_code
_entity_poly.pdbx_strand_id
1 'polypeptide(L)'
;MAEENENTTTAPLWNDTTASVTARVDALVAAMTLAEKTAQLYGVWVGASDEGDEVAPHQHDMEEAVDLDALLPTGLGQLTRPFGTVPVDPALGALSLARTQTRIAAGNRFGIPALAHDECLAGFSAWGATAYPVPLSWGATFDPDLVERMAAAIGRDM
;
A
#
# COMPACT_ATOMS: atom_id res chain seq x y z
N MET A 1 5.34 24.00 48.53
CA MET A 1 4.28 23.65 47.58
C MET A 1 4.93 23.64 46.21
N ALA A 2 5.28 22.46 45.71
CA ALA A 2 5.75 22.29 44.35
C ALA A 2 4.52 21.90 43.51
N GLU A 3 4.22 22.68 42.48
CA GLU A 3 3.24 22.32 41.44
C GLU A 3 3.85 21.22 40.57
N GLU A 4 3.32 20.00 40.67
CA GLU A 4 3.54 18.93 39.71
C GLU A 4 2.75 19.26 38.45
N ASN A 5 3.45 19.75 37.42
CA ASN A 5 2.93 19.82 36.06
C ASN A 5 2.94 18.41 35.47
N GLU A 6 1.84 17.68 35.65
CA GLU A 6 1.55 16.42 34.95
C GLU A 6 1.28 16.74 33.47
N ASN A 7 2.36 16.83 32.68
CA ASN A 7 2.28 17.01 31.24
C ASN A 7 1.92 15.65 30.60
N THR A 8 0.69 15.18 30.81
CA THR A 8 0.14 14.04 30.07
C THR A 8 -0.13 14.51 28.64
N THR A 9 0.85 14.36 27.76
CA THR A 9 0.67 14.54 26.32
C THR A 9 -0.41 13.57 25.85
N THR A 10 -1.64 14.05 25.74
CA THR A 10 -2.76 13.24 25.25
C THR A 10 -2.46 12.86 23.81
N ALA A 11 -2.53 11.55 23.51
CA ALA A 11 -2.29 11.07 22.15
C ALA A 11 -3.26 11.76 21.17
N PRO A 12 -2.83 12.10 19.94
CA PRO A 12 -3.72 12.73 18.98
C PRO A 12 -4.97 11.87 18.69
N LEU A 13 -6.11 12.53 18.43
CA LEU A 13 -7.40 11.84 18.20
C LEU A 13 -7.33 10.79 17.09
N TRP A 14 -6.54 11.00 16.04
CA TRP A 14 -6.40 10.03 14.95
C TRP A 14 -5.72 8.71 15.37
N ASN A 15 -4.98 8.70 16.48
CA ASN A 15 -4.36 7.51 17.08
C ASN A 15 -5.25 6.82 18.12
N ASP A 16 -6.39 7.41 18.49
CA ASP A 16 -7.34 6.80 19.43
C ASP A 16 -8.18 5.73 18.72
N THR A 17 -7.90 4.45 19.00
CA THR A 17 -8.61 3.31 18.41
C THR A 17 -10.02 3.11 18.97
N THR A 18 -10.40 3.83 20.03
CA THR A 18 -11.76 3.81 20.60
C THR A 18 -12.70 4.79 19.90
N ALA A 19 -12.16 5.80 19.20
CA ALA A 19 -12.91 6.74 18.39
C ALA A 19 -13.35 6.11 17.05
N SER A 20 -14.44 6.64 16.48
CA SER A 20 -14.92 6.20 15.15
C SER A 20 -13.88 6.46 14.06
N VAL A 21 -13.85 5.62 13.02
CA VAL A 21 -12.96 5.80 11.87
C VAL A 21 -13.15 7.18 11.24
N THR A 22 -14.38 7.64 11.05
CA THR A 22 -14.68 8.97 10.49
C THR A 22 -14.05 10.08 11.33
N ALA A 23 -14.25 10.07 12.65
CA ALA A 23 -13.66 11.09 13.53
C ALA A 23 -12.12 11.10 13.48
N ARG A 24 -11.49 9.92 13.42
CA ARG A 24 -10.04 9.78 13.30
C ARG A 24 -9.52 10.33 11.97
N VAL A 25 -10.20 10.01 10.87
CA VAL A 25 -9.86 10.49 9.52
C VAL A 25 -10.05 12.00 9.42
N ASP A 26 -11.17 12.54 9.89
CA ASP A 26 -11.44 13.98 9.85
C ASP A 26 -10.38 14.77 10.63
N ALA A 27 -10.02 14.30 11.83
CA ALA A 27 -8.97 14.90 12.64
C ALA A 27 -7.60 14.86 11.96
N LEU A 28 -7.25 13.74 11.33
CA LEU A 28 -6.00 13.57 10.61
C LEU A 28 -5.91 14.50 9.39
N VAL A 29 -6.95 14.48 8.54
CA VAL A 29 -7.01 15.31 7.32
C VAL A 29 -7.05 16.80 7.67
N ALA A 30 -7.70 17.20 8.78
CA ALA A 30 -7.69 18.57 9.25
C ALA A 30 -6.28 19.05 9.66
N ALA A 31 -5.44 18.16 10.19
CA ALA A 31 -4.06 18.47 10.61
C ALA A 31 -3.05 18.51 9.45
N MET A 32 -3.39 17.92 8.30
CA MET A 32 -2.52 17.86 7.13
C MET A 32 -2.45 19.19 6.37
N THR A 33 -1.26 19.53 5.90
CA THR A 33 -1.00 20.51 4.85
C THR A 33 -1.54 20.03 3.51
N LEU A 34 -1.62 20.94 2.54
CA LEU A 34 -2.01 20.57 1.17
C LEU A 34 -1.04 19.57 0.55
N ALA A 35 0.26 19.72 0.77
CA ALA A 35 1.27 18.80 0.25
C ALA A 35 1.11 17.39 0.82
N GLU A 36 0.89 17.26 2.12
CA GLU A 36 0.64 15.95 2.77
C GLU A 36 -0.66 15.31 2.27
N LYS A 37 -1.71 16.10 1.98
CA LYS A 37 -2.95 15.60 1.37
C LYS A 37 -2.72 15.09 -0.04
N THR A 38 -2.05 15.88 -0.88
CA THR A 38 -1.73 15.50 -2.25
C THR A 38 -0.88 14.24 -2.29
N ALA A 39 0.03 14.08 -1.32
CA ALA A 39 0.86 12.88 -1.21
C ALA A 39 0.06 11.59 -1.01
N GLN A 40 -1.13 11.67 -0.41
CA GLN A 40 -2.02 10.51 -0.24
C GLN A 40 -2.77 10.11 -1.53
N LEU A 41 -2.70 10.93 -2.58
CA LEU A 41 -3.49 10.75 -3.81
C LEU A 41 -2.71 10.14 -4.97
N TYR A 42 -1.42 9.89 -4.83
CA TYR A 42 -0.61 9.25 -5.85
C TYR A 42 0.04 7.95 -5.33
N GLY A 43 0.43 7.12 -6.29
CA GLY A 43 1.22 5.92 -6.06
C GLY A 43 2.56 6.00 -6.78
N VAL A 44 3.55 5.33 -6.21
CA VAL A 44 4.85 5.16 -6.85
C VAL A 44 5.09 3.69 -7.12
N TRP A 45 5.67 3.41 -8.29
CA TRP A 45 6.10 2.08 -8.66
C TRP A 45 7.62 1.99 -8.54
N VAL A 46 8.07 1.52 -7.38
CA VAL A 46 9.50 1.43 -7.07
C VAL A 46 10.06 0.12 -7.65
N GLY A 47 11.11 0.22 -8.48
CA GLY A 47 11.75 -0.95 -9.06
C GLY A 47 11.08 -1.49 -10.32
N ALA A 48 10.20 -0.71 -10.97
CA ALA A 48 9.91 -0.89 -12.37
C ALA A 48 11.25 -0.80 -13.14
N SER A 49 11.66 -1.88 -13.77
CA SER A 49 12.89 -1.94 -14.57
C SER A 49 12.58 -1.64 -16.02
N ASP A 50 13.50 -0.95 -16.69
CA ASP A 50 13.49 -0.76 -18.16
C ASP A 50 13.69 -2.07 -18.96
N GLU A 51 14.01 -3.19 -18.29
CA GLU A 51 14.41 -4.44 -18.93
C GLU A 51 13.30 -5.52 -18.95
N GLY A 52 12.08 -5.20 -18.50
CA GLY A 52 10.90 -6.08 -18.55
C GLY A 52 10.02 -5.83 -19.78
N ASP A 53 9.27 -6.83 -20.24
CA ASP A 53 8.25 -6.64 -21.28
C ASP A 53 7.25 -5.56 -20.84
N GLU A 54 6.93 -4.61 -21.73
CA GLU A 54 5.98 -3.52 -21.49
C GLU A 54 4.67 -4.08 -20.89
N VAL A 55 4.41 -3.79 -19.62
CA VAL A 55 3.11 -4.12 -19.02
C VAL A 55 2.08 -3.02 -19.26
N ALA A 56 2.53 -1.84 -19.71
CA ALA A 56 1.69 -0.75 -20.17
C ALA A 56 2.31 -0.08 -21.42
N PRO A 57 1.50 0.32 -22.42
CA PRO A 57 2.00 1.11 -23.55
C PRO A 57 2.64 2.41 -23.04
N HIS A 58 3.81 2.78 -23.56
CA HIS A 58 4.57 3.99 -23.17
C HIS A 58 5.13 4.01 -21.74
N GLN A 59 5.27 2.84 -21.09
CA GLN A 59 5.86 2.75 -19.74
C GLN A 59 7.27 3.40 -19.67
N HIS A 60 8.08 3.20 -20.71
CA HIS A 60 9.43 3.78 -20.81
C HIS A 60 9.46 5.29 -21.08
N ASP A 61 8.35 5.90 -21.53
CA ASP A 61 8.27 7.35 -21.79
C ASP A 61 7.94 8.16 -20.51
N MET A 62 7.67 7.48 -19.39
CA MET A 62 7.06 8.03 -18.18
C MET A 62 7.91 7.94 -16.89
N GLU A 63 9.04 7.22 -16.90
CA GLU A 63 9.72 6.81 -15.67
C GLU A 63 11.11 7.44 -15.51
N GLU A 64 11.15 8.65 -14.93
CA GLU A 64 12.35 9.07 -14.19
C GLU A 64 12.43 8.27 -12.89
N ALA A 65 13.65 7.86 -12.49
CA ALA A 65 13.87 7.14 -11.24
C ALA A 65 13.29 7.93 -10.06
N VAL A 66 12.30 7.36 -9.39
CA VAL A 66 11.65 7.99 -8.23
C VAL A 66 12.59 7.97 -7.03
N ASP A 67 13.03 9.16 -6.59
CA ASP A 67 13.71 9.32 -5.30
C ASP A 67 12.68 9.20 -4.17
N LEU A 68 12.53 7.99 -3.66
CA LEU A 68 11.59 7.69 -2.58
C LEU A 68 11.88 8.52 -1.32
N ASP A 69 13.16 8.72 -0.97
CA ASP A 69 13.55 9.42 0.26
C ASP A 69 13.17 10.90 0.22
N ALA A 70 13.15 11.52 -0.96
CA ALA A 70 12.65 12.89 -1.14
C ALA A 70 11.13 13.03 -0.92
N LEU A 71 10.35 11.96 -1.11
CA LEU A 71 8.89 11.97 -0.98
C LEU A 71 8.41 11.71 0.46
N LEU A 72 9.17 10.92 1.23
CA LEU A 72 8.75 10.47 2.56
C LEU A 72 8.36 11.59 3.54
N PRO A 73 9.04 12.76 3.58
CA PRO A 73 8.67 13.84 4.49
C PRO A 73 7.22 14.32 4.36
N THR A 74 6.66 14.30 3.15
CA THR A 74 5.25 14.64 2.88
C THR A 74 4.30 13.44 2.95
N GLY A 75 4.84 12.23 3.11
CA GLY A 75 4.12 10.96 3.05
C GLY A 75 4.04 10.38 1.64
N LEU A 76 3.47 9.18 1.54
CA LEU A 76 3.21 8.48 0.30
C LEU A 76 1.90 7.71 0.42
N GLY A 77 0.97 7.93 -0.53
CA GLY A 77 -0.36 7.31 -0.50
C GLY A 77 -0.33 5.84 -0.87
N GLN A 78 0.37 5.48 -1.95
CA GLN A 78 0.31 4.12 -2.49
C GLN A 78 1.69 3.61 -2.94
N LEU A 79 1.93 2.32 -2.75
CA LEU A 79 3.10 1.60 -3.21
C LEU A 79 2.66 0.50 -4.18
N THR A 80 3.02 0.68 -5.44
CA THR A 80 2.57 -0.15 -6.56
C THR A 80 3.50 -1.34 -6.76
N ARG A 81 2.91 -2.52 -6.90
CA ARG A 81 3.53 -3.79 -7.31
C ARG A 81 4.80 -4.21 -6.55
N PRO A 82 4.75 -4.31 -5.20
CA PRO A 82 5.87 -4.80 -4.41
C PRO A 82 6.29 -6.25 -4.74
N PHE A 83 5.40 -7.08 -5.30
CA PHE A 83 5.69 -8.48 -5.65
C PHE A 83 5.60 -8.77 -7.15
N GLY A 84 4.70 -8.09 -7.87
CA GLY A 84 4.39 -8.46 -9.25
C GLY A 84 5.36 -7.99 -10.31
N THR A 85 6.28 -7.07 -10.00
CA THR A 85 7.16 -6.42 -10.98
C THR A 85 8.20 -7.35 -11.58
N VAL A 86 8.88 -8.11 -10.71
CA VAL A 86 9.88 -9.11 -11.07
C VAL A 86 9.69 -10.33 -10.17
N PRO A 87 10.07 -11.53 -10.62
CA PRO A 87 9.99 -12.71 -9.76
C PRO A 87 10.85 -12.54 -8.51
N VAL A 88 10.21 -12.49 -7.33
CA VAL A 88 10.87 -12.42 -6.02
C VAL A 88 10.38 -13.53 -5.11
N ASP A 89 11.26 -14.07 -4.28
CA ASP A 89 10.85 -14.96 -3.19
C ASP A 89 9.80 -14.26 -2.30
N PRO A 90 8.62 -14.87 -2.04
CA PRO A 90 7.55 -14.21 -1.29
C PRO A 90 7.96 -13.76 0.12
N ALA A 91 8.79 -14.54 0.82
CA ALA A 91 9.22 -14.18 2.17
C ALA A 91 10.20 -13.00 2.13
N LEU A 92 11.10 -12.96 1.14
CA LEU A 92 11.97 -11.81 0.90
C LEU A 92 11.17 -10.57 0.47
N GLY A 93 10.17 -10.73 -0.40
CA GLY A 93 9.27 -9.65 -0.81
C GLY A 93 8.51 -9.05 0.38
N ALA A 94 7.94 -9.89 1.25
CA ALA A 94 7.24 -9.46 2.45
C ALA A 94 8.16 -8.71 3.42
N LEU A 95 9.39 -9.20 3.62
CA LEU A 95 10.39 -8.51 4.45
C LEU A 95 10.80 -7.15 3.85
N SER A 96 10.98 -7.09 2.52
CA SER A 96 11.29 -5.85 1.81
C SER A 96 10.16 -4.84 1.97
N LEU A 97 8.90 -5.26 1.75
CA LEU A 97 7.72 -4.43 1.95
C LEU A 97 7.61 -3.91 3.38
N ALA A 98 7.79 -4.78 4.39
CA ALA A 98 7.74 -4.37 5.80
C ALA A 98 8.81 -3.30 6.14
N ARG A 99 10.02 -3.43 5.60
CA ARG A 99 11.09 -2.42 5.78
C ARG A 99 10.74 -1.11 5.10
N THR A 100 10.22 -1.16 3.88
CA THR A 100 9.78 0.03 3.14
C THR A 100 8.64 0.74 3.86
N GLN A 101 7.65 0.01 4.36
CA GLN A 101 6.55 0.58 5.15
C GLN A 101 7.04 1.25 6.45
N THR A 102 8.00 0.62 7.14
CA THR A 102 8.62 1.19 8.34
C THR A 102 9.28 2.53 8.01
N ARG A 103 10.01 2.62 6.88
CA ARG A 103 10.62 3.87 6.40
C ARG A 103 9.58 4.93 6.05
N ILE A 104 8.54 4.56 5.30
CA ILE A 104 7.46 5.48 4.89
C ILE A 104 6.77 6.07 6.12
N ALA A 105 6.35 5.22 7.06
CA ALA A 105 5.71 5.66 8.29
C ALA A 105 6.65 6.54 9.13
N ALA A 106 7.91 6.16 9.31
CA ALA A 106 8.88 6.95 10.08
C ALA A 106 9.24 8.29 9.42
N GLY A 107 9.14 8.37 8.09
CA GLY A 107 9.52 9.56 7.33
C GLY A 107 8.50 10.69 7.35
N ASN A 108 7.22 10.41 7.64
CA ASN A 108 6.18 11.42 7.68
C ASN A 108 5.71 11.73 9.11
N ARG A 109 5.24 12.96 9.31
CA ARG A 109 4.83 13.49 10.63
C ARG A 109 3.69 12.71 11.30
N PHE A 110 2.90 11.96 10.53
CA PHE A 110 1.71 11.27 11.02
C PHE A 110 1.90 9.76 11.21
N GLY A 111 3.03 9.19 10.81
CA GLY A 111 3.23 7.74 10.91
C GLY A 111 2.42 6.94 9.90
N ILE A 112 1.93 7.55 8.82
CA ILE A 112 1.01 6.90 7.87
C ILE A 112 1.82 5.96 6.95
N PRO A 113 1.52 4.64 6.90
CA PRO A 113 2.07 3.74 5.89
C PRO A 113 1.41 3.97 4.54
N ALA A 114 2.08 3.59 3.45
CA ALA A 114 1.47 3.61 2.12
C ALA A 114 0.51 2.41 1.95
N LEU A 115 -0.55 2.56 1.16
CA LEU A 115 -1.33 1.43 0.69
C LEU A 115 -0.50 0.61 -0.29
N ALA A 116 -0.06 -0.59 0.11
CA ALA A 116 0.58 -1.53 -0.80
C ALA A 116 -0.50 -2.22 -1.65
N HIS A 117 -0.33 -2.21 -2.97
CA HIS A 117 -1.25 -2.87 -3.88
C HIS A 117 -0.52 -3.60 -5.00
N ASP A 118 -1.05 -4.76 -5.35
CA ASP A 118 -0.58 -5.64 -6.41
C ASP A 118 -1.74 -6.12 -7.27
N GLU A 119 -1.43 -6.77 -8.38
CA GLU A 119 -2.44 -7.37 -9.24
C GLU A 119 -2.96 -8.69 -8.66
N CYS A 120 -4.27 -8.91 -8.79
CA CYS A 120 -4.94 -10.12 -8.28
C CYS A 120 -6.00 -10.70 -9.24
N LEU A 121 -6.01 -10.28 -10.51
CA LEU A 121 -7.09 -10.57 -11.47
C LEU A 121 -7.33 -12.07 -11.70
N ALA A 122 -6.27 -12.87 -11.68
CA ALA A 122 -6.31 -14.32 -11.91
C ALA A 122 -5.48 -15.07 -10.86
N GLY A 123 -5.49 -14.58 -9.62
CA GLY A 123 -4.53 -14.96 -8.57
C GLY A 123 -3.63 -13.80 -8.21
N PHE A 124 -3.04 -13.85 -7.00
CA PHE A 124 -2.05 -12.87 -6.58
C PHE A 124 -0.84 -12.94 -7.52
N SER A 125 -0.53 -11.84 -8.20
CA SER A 125 0.61 -11.74 -9.11
C SER A 125 1.93 -11.70 -8.33
N ALA A 126 2.30 -12.83 -7.73
CA ALA A 126 3.56 -13.03 -7.02
C ALA A 126 4.18 -14.38 -7.42
N TRP A 127 5.51 -14.47 -7.35
CA TRP A 127 6.21 -15.68 -7.76
C TRP A 127 5.84 -16.88 -6.88
N GLY A 128 5.36 -17.95 -7.51
CA GLY A 128 4.94 -19.17 -6.83
C GLY A 128 3.52 -19.15 -6.26
N ALA A 129 2.79 -18.03 -6.38
CA ALA A 129 1.39 -17.95 -5.98
C ALA A 129 0.47 -18.77 -6.90
N THR A 130 -0.73 -19.09 -6.41
CA THR A 130 -1.70 -19.88 -7.17
C THR A 130 -2.24 -19.08 -8.36
N ALA A 131 -2.11 -19.64 -9.58
CA ALA A 131 -2.73 -19.09 -10.77
C ALA A 131 -4.11 -19.74 -11.01
N TYR A 132 -5.14 -18.90 -11.18
CA TYR A 132 -6.51 -19.30 -11.46
C TYR A 132 -6.86 -19.05 -12.95
N PRO A 133 -7.97 -19.59 -13.47
CA PRO A 133 -8.49 -19.19 -14.77
C PRO A 133 -8.74 -17.68 -14.85
N VAL A 134 -8.81 -17.11 -16.05
CA VAL A 134 -9.17 -15.69 -16.23
C VAL A 134 -10.65 -15.43 -15.89
N PRO A 135 -11.06 -14.19 -15.57
CA PRO A 135 -12.43 -13.89 -15.12
C PRO A 135 -13.58 -14.36 -16.03
N LEU A 136 -13.37 -14.42 -17.35
CA LEU A 136 -14.36 -14.96 -18.29
C LEU A 136 -14.68 -16.44 -17.98
N SER A 137 -13.67 -17.22 -17.59
CA SER A 137 -13.84 -18.62 -17.20
C SER A 137 -14.56 -18.77 -15.87
N TRP A 138 -14.43 -17.80 -14.96
CA TRP A 138 -15.18 -17.78 -13.70
C TRP A 138 -16.67 -17.59 -13.96
N GLY A 139 -17.05 -16.69 -14.87
CA GLY A 139 -18.44 -16.52 -15.28
C GLY A 139 -19.05 -17.78 -15.89
N ALA A 140 -18.23 -18.57 -16.61
CA ALA A 140 -18.67 -19.82 -17.22
C ALA A 140 -18.97 -20.95 -16.22
N THR A 141 -18.60 -20.81 -14.94
CA THR A 141 -18.99 -21.79 -13.90
C THR A 141 -20.44 -21.66 -13.48
N PHE A 142 -21.03 -20.46 -13.64
CA PHE A 142 -22.33 -20.09 -13.06
C PHE A 142 -22.45 -20.40 -11.56
N ASP A 143 -21.34 -20.35 -10.83
CA ASP A 143 -21.26 -20.69 -9.39
C ASP A 143 -20.61 -19.53 -8.61
N PRO A 144 -21.42 -18.59 -8.09
CA PRO A 144 -20.93 -17.46 -7.28
C PRO A 144 -20.20 -17.89 -6.01
N ASP A 145 -20.66 -18.97 -5.35
CA ASP A 145 -20.06 -19.46 -4.12
C ASP A 145 -18.64 -20.00 -4.38
N LEU A 146 -18.42 -20.64 -5.54
CA LEU A 146 -17.10 -21.06 -5.98
C LEU A 146 -16.18 -19.85 -6.23
N VAL A 147 -16.69 -18.81 -6.89
CA VAL A 147 -15.92 -17.58 -7.14
C VAL A 147 -15.56 -16.88 -5.82
N GLU A 148 -16.48 -16.84 -4.86
CA GLU A 148 -16.21 -16.26 -3.53
C GLU A 148 -15.13 -17.04 -2.78
N ARG A 149 -15.20 -18.38 -2.77
CA ARG A 149 -14.15 -19.22 -2.14
C ARG A 149 -12.79 -19.02 -2.77
N MET A 150 -12.73 -18.91 -4.09
CA MET A 150 -11.52 -18.64 -4.84
C MET A 150 -10.98 -17.23 -4.53
N ALA A 151 -11.83 -16.19 -4.56
CA ALA A 151 -11.42 -14.83 -4.22
C ALA A 151 -10.89 -14.73 -2.78
N ALA A 152 -11.52 -15.43 -1.84
CA ALA A 152 -11.02 -15.53 -0.46
C ALA A 152 -9.68 -16.28 -0.37
N ALA A 153 -9.39 -17.22 -1.28
CA ALA A 153 -8.08 -17.86 -1.36
C ALA A 153 -7.01 -16.90 -1.91
N ILE A 154 -7.34 -16.15 -2.95
CA ILE A 154 -6.48 -15.07 -3.48
C ILE A 154 -6.13 -14.08 -2.35
N GLY A 155 -7.13 -13.63 -1.58
CA GLY A 155 -6.90 -12.72 -0.45
C GLY A 155 -6.17 -13.32 0.75
N ARG A 156 -5.98 -14.65 0.83
CA ARG A 156 -5.11 -15.29 1.83
C ARG A 156 -3.66 -15.44 1.35
N ASP A 157 -3.46 -15.50 0.04
CA ASP A 157 -2.13 -15.54 -0.56
C ASP A 157 -1.44 -14.16 -0.51
N MET A 158 -2.23 -13.07 -0.44
CA MET A 158 -1.80 -11.67 -0.27
C MET A 158 -1.54 -11.30 1.20
#